data_AF-A0A1V6ECD8-F1
#
_entry.id   AF-A0A1V6ECD8-F1
#
_cell.length_a   1.000
_cell.length_b   1.000
_cell.length_c   1.000
_cell.angle_alpha   90.00
_cell.angle_beta   90.00
_cell.angle_gamma   90.00
#
_symmetry.space_group_name_H-M   'P 1'
#
loop_
_entity.id
_entity.type
_entity.pdbx_description
1 polymer ?
#
loop_
_entity_poly.entity_id
_entity_poly.type
_entity_poly.pdbx_seq_one_letter_code
_entity_poly.pdbx_strand_id
1 'polypeptide(L)'
;MNRIFEVAITILFFLNALFIIPCQETISVASFNLGIFGPSKSANPYVLDAISHIIRYFDVVAVQEIRDKEGLSITRLLDAVNRSGYEYALSVSPRLGHTSSKEQYAVFYRKNLLEIEK
;
A
#
# COMPACT_ATOMS: atom_id res chain seq x y z
N MET A 1 -7.31 -27.41 48.90
CA MET A 1 -6.86 -27.05 47.54
C MET A 1 -5.34 -26.95 47.59
N ASN A 2 -4.60 -27.67 46.73
CA ASN A 2 -3.14 -27.82 46.85
C ASN A 2 -2.44 -26.52 46.42
N ARG A 3 -1.65 -25.92 47.31
CA ARG A 3 -0.85 -24.71 47.05
C ARG A 3 0.10 -24.87 45.85
N ILE A 4 0.55 -26.09 45.59
CA ILE A 4 1.36 -26.48 44.43
C ILE A 4 0.58 -26.33 43.11
N PHE A 5 -0.72 -26.60 43.13
CA PHE A 5 -1.59 -26.51 41.95
C PHE A 5 -1.83 -25.06 41.54
N GLU A 6 -2.00 -24.15 42.50
CA GLU A 6 -2.12 -22.72 42.24
C GLU A 6 -0.83 -22.11 41.68
N VAL A 7 0.32 -22.52 42.20
CA VAL A 7 1.64 -22.09 41.70
C VAL A 7 1.86 -22.57 40.26
N ALA A 8 1.50 -23.82 39.95
CA ALA A 8 1.62 -24.36 38.60
C ALA A 8 0.73 -23.63 37.59
N ILE A 9 -0.51 -23.30 37.95
CA ILE A 9 -1.42 -22.51 37.10
C ILE A 9 -0.85 -21.11 36.87
N THR A 10 -0.31 -20.46 37.91
CA THR A 10 0.26 -19.12 37.80
C THR A 10 1.50 -19.10 36.90
N ILE A 11 2.39 -20.10 37.04
CA ILE A 11 3.56 -20.25 36.16
C ILE A 11 3.14 -20.50 34.71
N LEU A 12 2.08 -21.28 34.48
CA LEU A 12 1.55 -21.55 33.14
C LEU A 12 0.98 -20.28 32.49
N PHE A 13 0.28 -19.43 33.24
CA PHE A 13 -0.18 -18.12 32.74
C PHE A 13 0.99 -17.19 32.39
N PHE A 14 2.02 -17.12 33.23
CA PHE A 14 3.22 -16.32 32.97
C PHE A 14 4.04 -16.84 31.76
N LEU A 15 4.14 -18.16 31.58
CA LEU A 15 4.80 -18.77 30.42
C LEU A 15 4.06 -18.48 29.10
N ASN A 16 2.72 -18.47 29.11
CA ASN A 16 1.92 -18.11 27.93
C ASN A 16 2.04 -16.62 27.59
N ALA A 17 2.11 -15.74 28.60
CA ALA A 17 2.30 -14.31 28.39
C ALA A 17 3.68 -13.94 27.80
N LEU A 18 4.72 -14.74 28.08
CA LEU A 18 6.07 -14.52 27.53
C LEU A 18 6.19 -14.89 26.04
N PHE A 19 5.28 -15.75 25.53
CA PHE A 19 5.31 -16.23 24.14
C PHE A 19 4.57 -15.32 23.16
N ILE A 20 3.73 -14.40 23.67
CA ILE A 20 3.12 -13.35 22.86
C ILE A 20 4.05 -12.15 22.89
N ILE A 21 5.14 -12.22 22.13
CA ILE A 21 5.80 -10.99 21.68
C ILE A 21 4.87 -10.45 20.59
N PRO A 22 4.13 -9.34 20.79
CA PRO A 22 3.47 -8.71 19.67
C PRO A 22 4.56 -8.27 18.70
N CYS A 23 4.70 -9.01 17.59
CA CYS A 23 5.45 -8.53 16.44
C CYS A 23 4.64 -7.37 15.88
N GLN A 24 4.97 -6.15 16.31
CA GLN A 24 4.34 -4.96 15.78
C GLN A 24 4.88 -4.77 14.37
N GLU A 25 4.19 -5.33 13.38
CA GLU A 25 4.47 -5.07 11.97
C GLU A 25 4.33 -3.57 11.74
N THR A 26 5.44 -2.95 11.33
CA THR A 26 5.45 -1.53 10.99
C THR A 26 5.06 -1.40 9.52
N ILE A 27 4.02 -0.63 9.25
CA ILE A 27 3.56 -0.32 7.90
C ILE A 27 4.15 1.02 7.49
N SER A 28 4.87 1.04 6.37
CA SER A 28 5.41 2.24 5.77
C SER A 28 4.40 2.89 4.81
N VAL A 29 4.18 4.20 5.00
CA VAL A 29 3.16 4.97 4.28
C VAL A 29 3.80 6.16 3.58
N ALA A 30 3.39 6.43 2.34
CA ALA A 30 3.77 7.66 1.63
C ALA A 30 2.60 8.30 0.89
N SER A 31 2.78 9.59 0.57
CA SER A 31 1.94 10.30 -0.39
C SER A 31 2.82 10.90 -1.47
N PHE A 32 2.44 10.76 -2.75
CA PHE A 32 3.26 11.17 -3.87
C PHE A 32 2.42 11.85 -4.96
N ASN A 33 2.63 13.16 -5.11
CA ASN A 33 2.09 13.87 -6.26
C ASN A 33 2.93 13.57 -7.51
N LEU A 34 2.30 13.00 -8.53
CA LEU A 34 2.98 12.55 -9.73
C LEU A 34 3.20 13.66 -10.76
N GLY A 35 2.68 14.88 -10.55
CA GLY A 35 2.82 16.04 -11.43
C GLY A 35 2.27 15.81 -12.83
N ILE A 36 0.95 15.99 -13.00
CA ILE A 36 0.18 15.72 -14.24
C ILE A 36 0.52 14.34 -14.82
N PHE A 37 0.08 13.28 -14.15
CA PHE A 37 0.31 11.93 -14.62
C PHE A 37 -0.79 11.46 -15.57
N GLY A 38 -0.46 11.39 -16.86
CA GLY A 38 -1.36 10.95 -17.91
C GLY A 38 -0.63 10.22 -19.04
N PRO A 39 -1.26 10.07 -20.22
CA PRO A 39 -0.75 9.22 -21.30
C PRO A 39 0.70 9.53 -21.68
N SER A 40 1.06 10.80 -21.88
CA SER A 40 2.41 11.21 -22.27
C SER A 40 3.48 10.83 -21.24
N LYS A 41 3.18 11.01 -19.94
CA LYS A 41 4.13 10.72 -18.86
C LYS A 41 4.26 9.21 -18.63
N SER A 42 3.15 8.48 -18.69
CA SER A 42 3.13 7.02 -18.59
C SER A 42 3.73 6.32 -19.82
N ALA A 43 3.85 6.98 -20.97
CA ALA A 43 4.49 6.40 -22.15
C ALA A 43 6.02 6.42 -22.07
N ASN A 44 6.62 7.24 -21.18
CA ASN A 44 8.07 7.31 -21.02
C ASN A 44 8.55 6.19 -20.07
N PRO A 45 9.31 5.19 -20.57
CA PRO A 45 9.71 4.04 -19.77
C PRO A 45 10.65 4.42 -18.61
N TYR A 46 11.51 5.43 -18.77
CA TYR A 46 12.40 5.89 -17.71
C TYR A 46 11.63 6.54 -16.56
N VAL A 47 10.58 7.30 -16.89
CA VAL A 47 9.72 7.94 -15.90
C VAL A 47 8.87 6.91 -15.17
N LEU A 48 8.27 5.96 -15.89
CA LEU A 48 7.54 4.85 -15.28
C LEU A 48 8.41 4.03 -14.33
N ASP A 49 9.63 3.69 -14.76
CA ASP A 49 10.55 2.90 -13.94
C ASP A 49 10.93 3.64 -12.66
N ALA A 50 11.28 4.93 -12.76
CA ALA A 50 11.62 5.76 -11.61
C ALA A 50 10.46 5.88 -10.60
N ILE A 51 9.24 6.15 -11.07
CA ILE A 51 8.04 6.22 -10.21
C ILE A 51 7.78 4.85 -9.57
N SER A 52 7.89 3.76 -10.34
CA SER A 52 7.66 2.41 -9.83
C SER A 52 8.66 2.03 -8.73
N HIS A 53 9.93 2.43 -8.88
CA HIS A 53 10.95 2.25 -7.85
C HIS A 53 10.58 2.98 -6.56
N ILE A 54 10.14 4.24 -6.64
CA ILE A 54 9.69 5.02 -5.48
C ILE A 54 8.52 4.33 -4.77
N ILE A 55 7.52 3.86 -5.52
CA ILE A 55 6.34 3.20 -4.93
C ILE A 55 6.72 1.92 -4.16
N ARG A 56 7.69 1.15 -4.67
CA ARG A 56 8.12 -0.12 -4.05
C ARG A 56 8.78 0.03 -2.69
N TYR A 57 9.27 1.23 -2.34
CA TYR A 57 9.87 1.51 -1.03
C TYR A 57 8.87 1.50 0.13
N PHE A 58 7.58 1.61 -0.17
CA PHE A 58 6.53 1.74 0.84
C PHE A 58 5.50 0.62 0.72
N ASP A 59 4.89 0.26 1.83
CA ASP A 59 3.82 -0.75 1.87
C ASP A 59 2.51 -0.22 1.30
N VAL A 60 2.27 1.09 1.49
CA VAL A 60 1.14 1.82 0.91
C VAL A 60 1.52 3.22 0.45
N VAL A 61 1.06 3.61 -0.74
CA VAL A 61 1.33 4.92 -1.35
C VAL A 61 0.06 5.53 -1.92
N ALA A 62 -0.32 6.70 -1.42
CA ALA A 62 -1.37 7.52 -2.01
C ALA A 62 -0.79 8.43 -3.10
N VAL A 63 -1.13 8.20 -4.36
CA VAL A 63 -0.71 9.03 -5.49
C VAL A 63 -1.75 10.05 -5.90
N GLN A 64 -1.30 11.22 -6.37
CA GLN A 64 -2.14 12.35 -6.76
C GLN A 64 -1.81 12.88 -8.16
N GLU A 65 -2.67 13.78 -8.66
CA GLU A 65 -2.57 14.42 -9.98
C GLU A 65 -2.61 13.43 -11.17
N ILE A 66 -3.41 12.37 -11.06
CA ILE A 66 -3.67 11.49 -12.19
C ILE A 66 -4.65 12.20 -13.13
N ARG A 67 -4.19 12.53 -14.34
CA ARG A 67 -4.98 13.17 -15.39
C ARG A 67 -5.05 12.27 -16.61
N ASP A 68 -5.83 11.21 -16.48
CA ASP A 68 -6.17 10.29 -17.56
C ASP A 68 -7.66 9.97 -17.52
N LYS A 69 -8.36 10.13 -18.64
CA LYS A 69 -9.79 9.82 -18.72
C LYS A 69 -10.04 8.32 -18.92
N GLU A 70 -9.11 7.65 -19.60
CA GLU A 70 -9.24 6.24 -19.98
C GLU A 70 -8.74 5.29 -18.88
N GLY A 71 -8.04 5.82 -17.87
CA GLY A 71 -7.45 5.04 -16.77
C GLY A 71 -6.25 4.18 -17.15
N LEU A 72 -5.84 4.16 -18.42
CA LEU A 72 -4.76 3.31 -18.91
C LEU A 72 -3.40 3.66 -18.30
N SER A 73 -3.17 4.94 -17.99
CA SER A 73 -1.89 5.42 -17.44
C SER A 73 -1.63 4.84 -16.06
N ILE A 74 -2.66 4.77 -15.19
CA ILE A 74 -2.49 4.25 -13.84
C ILE A 74 -2.38 2.72 -13.85
N THR A 75 -3.06 2.03 -14.77
CA THR A 75 -2.88 0.58 -14.98
C THR A 75 -1.46 0.27 -15.45
N ARG A 76 -0.91 1.03 -16.41
CA ARG A 76 0.49 0.86 -16.83
C ARG A 76 1.48 1.05 -15.67
N LEU A 77 1.20 1.98 -14.77
CA LEU A 77 2.03 2.18 -13.58
C LEU A 77 1.94 0.98 -12.62
N LEU A 78 0.74 0.43 -12.41
CA LEU A 78 0.57 -0.80 -11.62
C LEU A 78 1.34 -1.98 -12.23
N ASP A 79 1.23 -2.17 -13.54
CA ASP A 79 2.00 -3.21 -14.24
C ASP A 79 3.50 -3.00 -14.06
N ALA A 80 3.97 -1.76 -14.16
CA ALA A 80 5.37 -1.42 -13.94
C ALA A 80 5.82 -1.70 -12.50
N VAL A 81 5.02 -1.34 -11.49
CA VAL A 81 5.28 -1.62 -10.06
C VAL A 81 5.36 -3.12 -9.80
N ASN A 82 4.49 -3.92 -10.42
CA ASN A 82 4.42 -5.37 -10.21
C ASN A 82 5.44 -6.19 -11.02
N ARG A 83 6.28 -5.56 -11.85
CA ARG A 83 7.42 -6.25 -12.48
C ARG A 83 8.33 -6.85 -11.40
N SER A 84 9.02 -7.94 -11.73
CA SER A 84 9.98 -8.60 -10.83
C SER A 84 9.37 -9.21 -9.55
N GLY A 85 8.07 -9.53 -9.57
CA GLY A 85 7.42 -10.33 -8.52
C GLY A 85 6.84 -9.55 -7.34
N TYR A 86 6.75 -8.22 -7.44
CA TYR A 86 6.00 -7.43 -6.44
C TYR A 86 4.49 -7.63 -6.63
N GLU A 87 3.75 -7.61 -5.52
CA GLU A 87 2.31 -7.87 -5.49
C GLU A 87 1.50 -6.69 -4.94
N TYR A 88 1.57 -5.55 -5.63
CA TYR A 88 0.72 -4.40 -5.32
C TYR A 88 -0.68 -4.57 -5.94
N ALA A 89 -1.67 -4.09 -5.21
CA ALA A 89 -3.00 -3.76 -5.72
C ALA A 89 -3.17 -2.24 -5.80
N LEU A 90 -4.24 -1.84 -6.49
CA LEU A 90 -4.57 -0.45 -6.78
C LEU A 90 -6.03 -0.19 -6.45
N SER A 91 -6.30 0.87 -5.69
CA SER A 91 -7.63 1.46 -5.53
C SER A 91 -7.63 2.85 -6.15
N VAL A 92 -8.61 3.17 -7.00
CA VAL A 92 -8.66 4.44 -7.76
C VAL A 92 -9.94 5.19 -7.42
N SER A 93 -9.82 6.49 -7.15
CA SER A 93 -10.98 7.35 -6.91
C SER A 93 -11.74 7.68 -8.20
N PRO A 94 -12.99 8.18 -8.11
CA PRO A 94 -13.62 8.90 -9.19
C PRO A 94 -12.79 10.12 -9.62
N ARG A 95 -13.10 10.67 -10.81
CA ARG A 95 -12.51 11.93 -11.29
C ARG A 95 -13.11 13.12 -10.55
N LEU A 96 -12.28 13.87 -9.84
CA LEU A 96 -12.66 15.00 -8.99
C LEU A 96 -12.14 16.32 -9.56
N GLY A 97 -12.89 17.40 -9.34
CA GLY A 97 -12.53 18.75 -9.79
C GLY A 97 -13.74 19.59 -10.16
N HIS A 98 -13.66 20.89 -9.89
CA HIS A 98 -14.74 21.85 -10.15
C HIS A 98 -14.84 22.28 -11.63
N THR A 99 -13.82 21.99 -12.43
CA THR A 99 -13.77 22.35 -13.86
C THR A 99 -13.75 21.10 -14.74
N SER A 100 -13.60 21.28 -16.05
CA SER A 100 -13.41 20.19 -17.01
C SER A 100 -12.07 19.47 -16.83
N SER A 101 -11.07 20.14 -16.25
CA SER A 101 -9.76 19.57 -15.93
C SER A 101 -9.81 18.85 -14.58
N LYS A 102 -10.32 17.62 -14.58
CA LYS A 102 -10.42 16.75 -13.40
C LYS A 102 -9.21 15.85 -13.20
N GLU A 103 -8.98 15.46 -11.96
CA GLU A 103 -7.89 14.59 -11.51
C GLU A 103 -8.43 13.36 -10.77
N GLN A 104 -7.60 12.35 -10.58
CA GLN A 104 -7.88 11.20 -9.72
C GLN A 104 -6.78 11.04 -8.68
N TYR A 105 -7.18 10.41 -7.57
CA TYR A 105 -6.31 9.85 -6.57
C TYR A 105 -6.27 8.34 -6.75
N ALA A 106 -5.16 7.72 -6.37
CA ALA A 106 -5.10 6.27 -6.26
C ALA A 106 -4.23 5.84 -5.09
N VAL A 107 -4.49 4.66 -4.56
CA VAL A 107 -3.72 4.04 -3.49
C VAL A 107 -3.13 2.74 -4.01
N PHE A 108 -1.81 2.66 -4.03
CA PHE A 108 -1.05 1.43 -4.23
C PHE A 108 -0.80 0.79 -2.87
N TYR A 109 -1.02 -0.50 -2.73
CA TYR A 109 -0.78 -1.21 -1.47
C TYR A 109 -0.34 -2.66 -1.70
N ARG A 110 0.52 -3.19 -0.83
CA ARG A 110 0.97 -4.59 -0.86
C ARG A 110 -0.14 -5.53 -0.44
N LYS A 111 -0.58 -6.42 -1.34
CA LYS A 111 -1.73 -7.34 -1.11
C LYS A 111 -1.49 -8.36 0.00
N ASN A 112 -0.23 -8.70 0.27
CA ASN A 112 0.12 -9.64 1.33
C ASN A 112 0.13 -9.01 2.72
N LEU A 113 -0.01 -7.67 2.82
CA LEU A 113 0.03 -6.93 4.08
C LEU A 113 -1.27 -6.16 4.36
N LEU A 114 -1.97 -5.69 3.32
CA LEU A 114 -3.06 -4.74 3.45
C LEU A 114 -4.25 -5.12 2.57
N GLU A 115 -5.45 -4.82 3.08
CA GLU A 115 -6.72 -4.91 2.37
C GLU A 115 -7.47 -3.56 2.45
N ILE A 116 -8.23 -3.24 1.40
CA ILE A 116 -9.12 -2.07 1.39
C ILE A 116 -10.50 -2.50 1.94
N GLU A 117 -10.91 -1.91 3.05
CA GLU A 117 -12.31 -1.97 3.52
C GLU A 117 -13.17 -1.05 2.63
N LYS A 118 -14.35 -1.55 2.20
CA LYS A 118 -15.26 -0.87 1.27
C LYS A 118 -16.53 -0.40 1.95
#